data_AF-A0A3D0C5L8-F1
#
_entry.id   AF-A0A3D0C5L8-F1
#
_cell.length_a   1.000
_cell.length_b   1.000
_cell.length_c   1.000
_cell.angle_alpha   90.00
_cell.angle_beta   90.00
_cell.angle_gamma   90.00
#
_symmetry.space_group_name_H-M   'P 1'
#
loop_
_entity.id
_entity.type
_entity.pdbx_description
1 polymer ?
#
loop_
_entity_poly.entity_id
_entity_poly.type
_entity_poly.pdbx_seq_one_letter_code
_entity_poly.pdbx_strand_id
1 'polypeptide(L)'
;KLHVCGNNPVCDGIEVEKGEFKIKGYDGPILECDRCESPMELKSGRFGKYFDCTNEECKNTRKLLASGEAAPPKEDPVQLPELECEKSEAHFVLRDGAAGIFLAANTFPRSRETRAPKVAELQRFRDRISEKFYYLADAPAEDNEGNLSVVRYSRKTKEQYVMTEIATEDGKPKATGWTAKYIDGKWVEDIPKKKAPKKKAVKKAVTKKPAAKKKAKTSAE
;
A
#
# COMPACT_ATOMS: atom_id res chain seq x y z
N LYS A 1 -32.02 22.07 8.86
CA LYS A 1 -30.96 21.96 9.90
C LYS A 1 -31.62 21.60 11.23
N LEU A 2 -30.94 20.82 12.07
CA LEU A 2 -31.38 20.54 13.44
C LEU A 2 -30.64 21.51 14.37
N HIS A 3 -31.38 22.38 15.05
CA HIS A 3 -30.87 23.24 16.09
C HIS A 3 -31.14 22.56 17.44
N VAL A 4 -30.08 22.39 18.23
CA VAL A 4 -30.15 21.75 19.56
C VAL A 4 -29.72 22.79 20.57
N CYS A 5 -30.50 22.94 21.66
CA CYS A 5 -30.15 23.86 22.74
C CYS A 5 -28.73 23.56 23.27
N GLY A 6 -27.91 24.60 23.46
CA GLY A 6 -26.55 24.43 23.98
C GLY A 6 -26.48 23.82 25.38
N ASN A 7 -27.57 23.89 26.15
CA ASN A 7 -27.71 23.27 27.47
C ASN A 7 -28.21 21.82 27.42
N ASN A 8 -28.26 21.18 26.26
CA ASN A 8 -28.56 19.75 26.13
C ASN A 8 -27.47 18.93 26.86
N PRO A 9 -27.80 17.97 27.75
CA PRO A 9 -29.10 17.31 27.94
C PRO A 9 -30.00 17.85 29.07
N VAL A 10 -29.70 19.02 29.65
CA VAL A 10 -30.52 19.62 30.72
C VAL A 10 -31.74 20.35 30.16
N CYS A 11 -31.64 20.83 28.91
CA CYS A 11 -32.73 21.44 28.16
C CYS A 11 -33.00 20.64 26.89
N ASP A 12 -34.23 20.12 26.76
CA ASP A 12 -34.69 19.32 25.63
C ASP A 12 -35.14 20.16 24.42
N GLY A 13 -34.86 21.46 24.43
CA GLY A 13 -35.22 22.38 23.35
C GLY A 13 -34.55 21.99 22.03
N ILE A 14 -35.37 21.59 21.05
CA ILE A 14 -34.97 21.26 19.68
C ILE A 14 -35.83 22.04 18.68
N GLU A 15 -35.21 22.57 17.62
CA GLU A 15 -35.91 23.22 16.52
C GLU A 15 -35.43 22.66 15.18
N VAL A 16 -36.38 22.36 14.29
CA VAL A 16 -36.10 21.81 12.96
C VAL A 16 -36.38 22.89 11.91
N GLU A 17 -35.31 23.47 11.37
CA GLU A 17 -35.39 24.42 10.26
C GLU A 17 -35.52 23.65 8.94
N LYS A 18 -36.69 23.74 8.29
CA LYS A 18 -36.92 23.20 6.95
C LYS A 18 -36.43 24.21 5.90
N GLY A 19 -35.63 23.75 4.95
CA GLY A 19 -35.08 24.59 3.89
C GLY A 19 -34.12 23.79 3.01
N GLU A 20 -33.70 24.40 1.91
CA GLU A 20 -32.70 23.83 1.02
C GLU A 20 -31.30 24.22 1.50
N PHE A 21 -30.51 23.22 1.91
CA PHE A 21 -29.15 23.45 2.41
C PHE A 21 -28.14 22.79 1.47
N LYS A 22 -27.19 23.55 0.94
CA LYS A 22 -26.06 22.99 0.20
C LYS A 22 -25.14 22.25 1.18
N ILE A 23 -25.04 20.93 1.03
CA ILE A 23 -24.11 20.12 1.82
C ILE A 23 -22.68 20.49 1.38
N LYS A 24 -21.79 20.79 2.34
CA LYS A 24 -20.36 21.04 2.07
C LYS A 24 -19.76 19.80 1.39
N GLY A 25 -19.52 19.86 0.08
CA GLY A 25 -19.02 18.74 -0.73
C GLY A 25 -19.62 18.64 -2.14
N TYR A 26 -20.77 19.28 -2.38
CA TYR A 26 -21.54 19.19 -3.64
C TYR A 26 -20.91 19.92 -4.86
N ASP A 27 -19.70 20.47 -4.75
CA ASP A 27 -19.02 21.20 -5.84
C ASP A 27 -17.94 20.35 -6.52
N GLY A 28 -17.96 19.03 -6.31
CA GLY A 28 -17.06 18.11 -6.97
C GLY A 28 -17.51 17.78 -8.39
N PRO A 29 -16.59 17.40 -9.29
CA PRO A 29 -16.94 16.87 -10.61
C PRO A 29 -17.87 15.65 -10.46
N ILE A 30 -18.85 15.51 -11.35
CA ILE A 30 -19.72 14.33 -11.39
C ILE A 30 -19.03 13.29 -12.28
N LEU A 31 -19.01 12.04 -11.83
CA LEU A 31 -18.44 10.89 -12.55
C LEU A 31 -19.53 9.85 -12.78
N GLU A 32 -19.48 9.11 -13.88
CA GLU A 32 -20.37 7.97 -14.10
C GLU A 32 -19.86 6.72 -13.35
N CYS A 33 -20.79 5.99 -12.75
CA CYS A 33 -20.48 4.75 -12.05
C CYS A 33 -20.16 3.62 -13.04
N ASP A 34 -19.06 2.91 -12.81
CA ASP A 34 -18.61 1.77 -13.61
C ASP A 34 -19.54 0.55 -13.56
N ARG A 35 -20.45 0.47 -12.58
CA ARG A 35 -21.35 -0.69 -12.40
C ARG A 35 -22.77 -0.48 -12.89
N CYS A 36 -23.27 0.75 -12.79
CA CYS A 36 -24.69 1.05 -13.02
C CYS A 36 -24.91 2.33 -13.82
N GLU A 37 -23.82 2.96 -14.29
CA GLU A 37 -23.82 4.16 -15.14
C GLU A 37 -24.49 5.40 -14.51
N SER A 38 -24.97 5.27 -13.27
CA SER A 38 -25.57 6.35 -12.51
C SER A 38 -24.51 7.36 -12.07
N PRO A 39 -24.88 8.64 -11.89
CA PRO A 39 -23.94 9.66 -11.47
C PRO A 39 -23.38 9.35 -10.08
N MET A 40 -22.12 9.69 -9.86
CA MET A 40 -21.42 9.60 -8.58
C MET A 40 -21.09 11.00 -8.07
N GLU A 41 -21.33 11.23 -6.79
CA GLU A 41 -21.15 12.51 -6.11
C GLU A 41 -19.92 12.49 -5.20
N LEU A 42 -19.21 13.62 -5.11
CA LEU A 42 -18.05 13.75 -4.24
C LEU A 42 -18.47 13.97 -2.78
N LYS A 43 -18.26 12.96 -1.92
CA LYS A 43 -18.48 13.02 -0.48
C LYS A 43 -17.16 13.08 0.28
N SER A 44 -17.20 13.67 1.48
CA SER A 44 -16.05 13.73 2.39
C SER A 44 -16.29 12.79 3.58
N GLY A 45 -15.46 11.76 3.73
CA GLY A 45 -15.53 10.81 4.83
C GLY A 45 -14.28 10.81 5.70
N ARG A 46 -14.25 9.95 6.73
CA ARG A 46 -13.11 9.81 7.67
C ARG A 46 -11.79 9.41 7.00
N PHE A 47 -11.85 8.79 5.82
CA PHE A 47 -10.67 8.33 5.08
C PHE A 47 -10.29 9.25 3.91
N GLY A 48 -10.88 10.45 3.85
CA GLY A 48 -10.69 11.42 2.79
C GLY A 48 -11.92 11.56 1.89
N LYS A 49 -11.75 12.29 0.78
CA LYS A 49 -12.78 12.51 -0.23
C LYS A 49 -12.92 11.27 -1.14
N TYR A 50 -14.16 10.93 -1.49
CA TYR A 50 -14.49 9.80 -2.35
C TYR A 50 -15.77 10.11 -3.15
N PHE A 51 -15.90 9.51 -4.32
CA PHE A 51 -17.12 9.48 -5.11
C PHE A 51 -18.01 8.34 -4.61
N ASP A 52 -19.26 8.67 -4.34
CA ASP A 52 -20.31 7.75 -3.90
C ASP A 52 -21.39 7.69 -4.97
N CYS A 53 -21.85 6.48 -5.33
CA CYS A 53 -22.92 6.36 -6.31
C CYS A 53 -24.22 6.95 -5.74
N THR A 54 -24.96 7.68 -6.58
CA THR A 54 -26.27 8.24 -6.21
C THR A 54 -27.38 7.20 -6.13
N ASN A 55 -27.20 6.04 -6.77
CA ASN A 55 -28.17 4.95 -6.74
C ASN A 55 -28.05 4.16 -5.42
N GLU A 56 -29.14 4.10 -4.65
CA GLU A 56 -29.20 3.41 -3.35
C GLU A 56 -28.97 1.89 -3.45
N GLU A 57 -29.29 1.29 -4.61
CA GLU A 57 -29.03 -0.13 -4.87
C GLU A 57 -27.54 -0.40 -5.14
N CYS A 58 -26.79 0.62 -5.57
CA CYS A 58 -25.38 0.50 -5.93
C CYS A 58 -24.46 1.07 -4.84
N LYS A 59 -23.87 0.19 -4.01
CA LYS A 59 -22.91 0.57 -2.95
C LYS A 59 -21.48 0.83 -3.46
N ASN A 60 -21.32 1.19 -4.73
CA ASN A 60 -20.00 1.39 -5.32
C ASN A 60 -19.40 2.75 -4.94
N THR A 61 -18.12 2.76 -4.63
CA THR A 61 -17.39 3.97 -4.23
C THR A 61 -16.03 4.04 -4.91
N ARG A 62 -15.66 5.23 -5.42
CA ARG A 62 -14.35 5.49 -6.03
C ARG A 62 -13.57 6.53 -5.24
N LYS A 63 -12.29 6.28 -5.01
CA LYS A 63 -11.46 7.19 -4.20
C LYS A 63 -10.99 8.37 -5.08
N LEU A 64 -10.96 9.58 -4.52
CA LEU A 64 -10.27 10.71 -5.16
C LEU A 64 -8.76 10.58 -4.91
N LEU A 65 -7.96 10.55 -5.97
CA LEU A 65 -6.50 10.53 -5.87
C LEU A 65 -5.98 11.91 -5.46
N ALA A 66 -4.73 11.95 -4.97
CA ALA A 66 -4.06 13.21 -4.65
C ALA A 66 -3.83 14.10 -5.90
N SER A 67 -3.86 13.51 -7.11
CA SER A 67 -3.82 14.24 -8.38
C SER A 67 -5.12 15.00 -8.69
N GLY A 68 -6.20 14.75 -7.94
CA GLY A 68 -7.54 15.28 -8.25
C GLY A 68 -8.35 14.42 -9.22
N GLU A 69 -7.78 13.33 -9.73
CA GLU A 69 -8.47 12.39 -10.60
C GLU A 69 -9.17 11.29 -9.80
N ALA A 70 -10.24 10.73 -10.35
CA ALA A 70 -10.87 9.54 -9.80
C ALA A 70 -9.94 8.34 -9.95
N ALA A 71 -9.78 7.54 -8.88
CA ALA A 71 -9.04 6.29 -8.96
C ALA A 71 -9.68 5.38 -10.03
N PRO A 72 -8.89 4.61 -10.79
CA PRO A 72 -9.41 3.61 -11.74
C PRO A 72 -10.47 2.69 -11.12
N PRO A 73 -11.38 2.11 -11.92
CA PRO A 73 -12.35 1.15 -11.42
C PRO A 73 -11.62 0.05 -10.65
N LYS A 74 -12.11 -0.27 -9.45
CA LYS A 74 -11.51 -1.32 -8.65
C LYS A 74 -12.03 -2.66 -9.13
N GLU A 75 -11.11 -3.58 -9.37
CA GLU A 75 -11.45 -4.99 -9.52
C GLU A 75 -12.12 -5.52 -8.25
N ASP A 76 -13.03 -6.47 -8.43
CA ASP A 76 -13.69 -7.11 -7.31
C ASP A 76 -12.69 -7.92 -6.46
N PRO A 77 -12.77 -7.85 -5.12
CA PRO A 77 -11.86 -8.60 -4.26
C PRO A 77 -12.00 -10.12 -4.47
N VAL A 78 -10.87 -10.80 -4.63
CA VAL A 78 -10.85 -12.26 -4.78
C VAL A 78 -10.68 -12.91 -3.41
N GLN A 79 -11.67 -13.69 -3.00
CA GLN A 79 -11.67 -14.41 -1.73
C GLN A 79 -10.80 -15.67 -1.85
N LEU A 80 -9.86 -15.87 -0.93
CA LEU A 80 -8.99 -17.05 -0.88
C LEU A 80 -9.12 -17.76 0.49
N PRO A 81 -10.22 -18.49 0.73
CA PRO A 81 -10.46 -19.21 1.98
C PRO A 81 -9.35 -20.17 2.38
N GLU A 82 -8.62 -20.72 1.40
CA GLU A 82 -7.53 -21.67 1.60
C GLU A 82 -6.24 -21.03 2.14
N LEU A 83 -6.18 -19.71 2.23
CA LEU A 83 -5.05 -18.96 2.79
C LEU A 83 -5.47 -18.34 4.12
N GLU A 84 -5.13 -18.99 5.23
CA GLU A 84 -5.37 -18.49 6.58
C GLU A 84 -4.43 -17.33 6.95
N CYS A 85 -4.92 -16.43 7.79
CA CYS A 85 -4.15 -15.32 8.36
C CYS A 85 -3.27 -15.81 9.52
N GLU A 86 -2.13 -15.17 9.75
CA GLU A 86 -1.20 -15.56 10.82
C GLU A 86 -1.69 -15.12 12.20
N LYS A 87 -2.41 -13.99 12.30
CA LYS A 87 -2.77 -13.36 13.58
C LYS A 87 -4.23 -13.57 13.98
N SER A 88 -5.04 -14.21 13.14
CA SER A 88 -6.48 -14.38 13.36
C SER A 88 -7.02 -15.57 12.59
N GLU A 89 -8.13 -16.15 13.06
CA GLU A 89 -8.90 -17.22 12.38
C GLU A 89 -9.64 -16.75 11.10
N ALA A 90 -9.11 -15.73 10.44
CA ALA A 90 -9.65 -15.20 9.19
C ALA A 90 -8.83 -15.75 8.01
N HIS A 91 -9.39 -15.68 6.81
CA HIS A 91 -8.68 -15.96 5.57
C HIS A 91 -8.30 -14.68 4.82
N PHE A 92 -7.34 -14.80 3.90
CA PHE A 92 -6.87 -13.71 3.07
C PHE A 92 -7.78 -13.46 1.86
N VAL A 93 -7.85 -12.19 1.47
CA VAL A 93 -8.58 -11.69 0.29
C VAL A 93 -7.60 -10.87 -0.53
N LEU A 94 -7.49 -11.19 -1.81
CA LEU A 94 -6.68 -10.42 -2.76
C LEU A 94 -7.44 -9.17 -3.18
N ARG A 95 -6.82 -8.00 -2.99
CA ARG A 95 -7.40 -6.69 -3.28
C ARG A 95 -6.49 -5.91 -4.20
N ASP A 96 -7.07 -5.17 -5.15
CA ASP A 96 -6.36 -4.17 -5.93
C ASP A 96 -6.34 -2.82 -5.20
N GLY A 97 -5.16 -2.22 -5.12
CA GLY A 97 -4.91 -0.96 -4.42
C GLY A 97 -4.07 0.00 -5.26
N ALA A 98 -3.87 1.22 -4.74
CA ALA A 98 -3.09 2.24 -5.45
C ALA A 98 -1.60 1.87 -5.64
N ALA A 99 -1.09 0.91 -4.86
CA ALA A 99 0.25 0.35 -4.99
C ALA A 99 0.22 -1.07 -5.59
N GLY A 100 -0.82 -1.39 -6.36
CA GLY A 100 -1.07 -2.71 -6.90
C GLY A 100 -1.72 -3.68 -5.92
N ILE A 101 -1.67 -4.96 -6.25
CA ILE A 101 -2.35 -6.04 -5.52
C ILE A 101 -1.69 -6.36 -4.17
N PHE A 102 -2.51 -6.70 -3.20
CA PHE A 102 -2.09 -7.14 -1.87
C PHE A 102 -3.12 -8.09 -1.26
N LEU A 103 -2.68 -8.92 -0.31
CA LEU A 103 -3.55 -9.77 0.49
C LEU A 103 -3.93 -9.03 1.78
N ALA A 104 -5.21 -9.07 2.13
CA ALA A 104 -5.76 -8.51 3.35
C ALA A 104 -6.74 -9.48 4.01
N ALA A 105 -6.82 -9.47 5.34
CA ALA A 105 -7.79 -10.30 6.05
C ALA A 105 -9.24 -10.00 5.63
N ASN A 106 -10.08 -11.04 5.49
CA ASN A 106 -11.49 -10.90 5.14
C ASN A 106 -12.29 -10.11 6.21
N THR A 107 -11.90 -10.24 7.48
CA THR A 107 -12.59 -9.60 8.62
C THR A 107 -12.15 -8.15 8.86
N PHE A 108 -11.55 -7.47 7.89
CA PHE A 108 -11.25 -6.05 7.98
C PHE A 108 -12.53 -5.23 8.26
N PRO A 109 -12.53 -4.26 9.20
CA PRO A 109 -11.39 -3.64 9.88
C PRO A 109 -10.97 -4.28 11.21
N ARG A 110 -11.56 -5.43 11.60
CA ARG A 110 -11.26 -6.14 12.86
C ARG A 110 -9.85 -6.73 12.83
N SER A 111 -9.54 -7.53 11.81
CA SER A 111 -8.16 -7.93 11.51
C SER A 111 -7.57 -6.97 10.47
N ARG A 112 -6.42 -6.37 10.79
CA ARG A 112 -5.66 -5.44 9.93
C ARG A 112 -4.40 -6.09 9.37
N GLU A 113 -4.41 -7.40 9.25
CA GLU A 113 -3.32 -8.14 8.66
C GLU A 113 -3.30 -7.94 7.14
N THR A 114 -2.15 -7.51 6.63
CA THR A 114 -1.91 -7.30 5.21
C THR A 114 -0.51 -7.77 4.84
N ARG A 115 -0.38 -8.45 3.71
CA ARG A 115 0.92 -8.87 3.17
C ARG A 115 0.93 -8.85 1.65
N ALA A 116 2.12 -8.89 1.07
CA ALA A 116 2.27 -9.11 -0.37
C ALA A 116 1.92 -10.58 -0.71
N PRO A 117 1.25 -10.83 -1.84
CA PRO A 117 1.05 -12.18 -2.34
C PRO A 117 2.38 -12.77 -2.82
N LYS A 118 2.60 -14.06 -2.54
CA LYS A 118 3.68 -14.82 -3.16
C LYS A 118 3.27 -15.18 -4.59
N VAL A 119 4.24 -15.27 -5.49
CA VAL A 119 3.96 -15.66 -6.88
C VAL A 119 3.41 -17.09 -6.96
N ALA A 120 3.95 -18.01 -6.15
CA ALA A 120 3.44 -19.39 -6.05
C ALA A 120 1.96 -19.44 -5.62
N GLU A 121 1.51 -18.51 -4.76
CA GLU A 121 0.10 -18.42 -4.37
C GLU A 121 -0.76 -17.91 -5.54
N LEU A 122 -0.28 -16.91 -6.30
CA LEU A 122 -0.98 -16.41 -7.48
C LEU A 122 -1.07 -17.44 -8.60
N GLN A 123 -0.05 -18.28 -8.77
CA GLN A 123 -0.05 -19.39 -9.71
C GLN A 123 -1.11 -20.42 -9.34
N ARG A 124 -1.22 -20.76 -8.05
CA ARG A 124 -2.21 -21.72 -7.56
C ARG A 124 -3.65 -21.27 -7.78
N PHE A 125 -3.92 -19.97 -7.68
CA PHE A 125 -5.28 -19.40 -7.80
C PHE A 125 -5.47 -18.60 -9.11
N ARG A 126 -4.68 -18.91 -10.15
CA ARG A 126 -4.67 -18.17 -11.42
C ARG A 126 -6.05 -18.14 -12.10
N ASP A 127 -6.85 -19.17 -11.91
CA ASP A 127 -8.23 -19.32 -12.38
C ASP A 127 -9.21 -18.33 -11.74
N ARG A 128 -8.93 -17.86 -10.52
CA ARG A 128 -9.83 -16.97 -9.75
C ARG A 128 -9.43 -15.50 -9.82
N ILE A 129 -8.22 -15.19 -10.29
CA ILE A 129 -7.75 -13.81 -10.42
C ILE A 129 -8.16 -13.20 -11.76
N SER A 130 -8.34 -11.88 -11.79
CA SER A 130 -8.60 -11.14 -13.03
C SER A 130 -7.43 -11.26 -14.01
N GLU A 131 -7.75 -11.30 -15.32
CA GLU A 131 -6.79 -11.44 -16.42
C GLU A 131 -5.70 -10.37 -16.40
N LYS A 132 -6.04 -9.18 -15.87
CA LYS A 132 -5.12 -8.06 -15.62
C LYS A 132 -3.88 -8.50 -14.85
N PHE A 133 -3.99 -9.48 -13.95
CA PHE A 133 -2.91 -9.91 -13.06
C PHE A 133 -2.23 -11.21 -13.51
N TYR A 134 -2.59 -11.78 -14.67
CA TYR A 134 -1.98 -13.02 -15.16
C TYR A 134 -0.47 -12.90 -15.34
N TYR A 135 0.03 -11.74 -15.76
CA TYR A 135 1.47 -11.53 -15.87
C TYR A 135 2.21 -11.73 -14.53
N LEU A 136 1.57 -11.43 -13.38
CA LEU A 136 2.15 -11.64 -12.05
C LEU A 136 2.13 -13.11 -11.64
N ALA A 137 1.11 -13.88 -12.06
CA ALA A 137 1.09 -15.32 -11.87
C ALA A 137 2.15 -15.99 -12.75
N ASP A 138 2.41 -15.46 -13.95
CA ASP A 138 3.42 -15.99 -14.87
C ASP A 138 4.87 -15.56 -14.49
N ALA A 139 5.04 -14.84 -13.38
CA ALA A 139 6.34 -14.43 -12.86
C ALA A 139 7.15 -15.64 -12.33
N PRO A 140 8.49 -15.51 -12.21
CA PRO A 140 9.30 -16.55 -11.59
C PRO A 140 8.90 -16.72 -10.11
N ALA A 141 8.49 -17.92 -9.73
CA ALA A 141 8.00 -18.23 -8.38
C ALA A 141 9.13 -18.35 -7.34
N GLU A 142 10.34 -18.67 -7.80
CA GLU A 142 11.52 -18.90 -6.98
C GLU A 142 12.74 -18.20 -7.60
N ASP A 143 13.71 -17.84 -6.76
CA ASP A 143 15.04 -17.47 -7.25
C ASP A 143 15.94 -18.70 -7.49
N ASN A 144 17.17 -18.44 -7.94
CA ASN A 144 18.19 -19.46 -8.18
C ASN A 144 18.65 -20.23 -6.92
N GLU A 145 18.26 -19.79 -5.72
CA GLU A 145 18.55 -20.44 -4.44
C GLU A 145 17.29 -21.12 -3.86
N GLY A 146 16.18 -21.16 -4.60
CA GLY A 146 14.92 -21.79 -4.21
C GLY A 146 14.08 -20.96 -3.24
N ASN A 147 14.37 -19.67 -3.06
CA ASN A 147 13.58 -18.80 -2.20
C ASN A 147 12.32 -18.33 -2.94
N LEU A 148 11.17 -18.39 -2.26
CA LEU A 148 9.90 -17.93 -2.84
C LEU A 148 9.88 -16.42 -3.11
N SER A 149 9.38 -16.05 -4.28
CA SER A 149 9.24 -14.66 -4.70
C SER A 149 7.91 -14.06 -4.25
N VAL A 150 7.96 -12.76 -3.92
CA VAL A 150 6.81 -11.95 -3.50
C VAL A 150 6.62 -10.77 -4.45
N VAL A 151 5.37 -10.41 -4.68
CA VAL A 151 5.02 -9.24 -5.51
C VAL A 151 5.22 -7.96 -4.71
N ARG A 152 5.95 -7.01 -5.29
CA ARG A 152 6.21 -5.68 -4.73
C ARG A 152 5.87 -4.60 -5.74
N TYR A 153 5.81 -3.36 -5.25
CA TYR A 153 5.51 -2.18 -6.08
C TYR A 153 6.56 -1.10 -5.90
N SER A 154 7.11 -0.65 -7.02
CA SER A 154 8.08 0.43 -7.07
C SER A 154 7.35 1.76 -7.20
N ARG A 155 7.40 2.62 -6.18
CA ARG A 155 6.81 3.97 -6.26
C ARG A 155 7.55 4.88 -7.25
N LYS A 156 8.81 4.58 -7.57
CA LYS A 156 9.64 5.37 -8.49
C LYS A 156 9.24 5.13 -9.94
N THR A 157 9.09 3.86 -10.30
CA THR A 157 8.70 3.46 -11.67
C THR A 157 7.19 3.30 -11.81
N LYS A 158 6.43 3.30 -10.70
CA LYS A 158 4.99 3.04 -10.63
C LYS A 158 4.59 1.68 -11.22
N GLU A 159 5.46 0.69 -11.06
CA GLU A 159 5.31 -0.65 -11.63
C GLU A 159 5.44 -1.71 -10.53
N GLN A 160 4.81 -2.86 -10.78
CA GLN A 160 4.98 -4.05 -9.97
C GLN A 160 6.20 -4.85 -10.44
N TYR A 161 6.92 -5.40 -9.49
CA TYR A 161 8.08 -6.26 -9.71
C TYR A 161 8.06 -7.38 -8.68
N VAL A 162 8.79 -8.47 -8.93
CA VAL A 162 8.92 -9.57 -7.97
C VAL A 162 10.30 -9.54 -7.35
N MET A 163 10.39 -9.96 -6.08
CA MET A 163 11.66 -10.09 -5.38
C MET A 163 11.59 -11.24 -4.37
N THR A 164 12.73 -11.81 -4.00
CA THR A 164 12.77 -12.83 -2.95
C THR A 164 13.14 -12.23 -1.60
N GLU A 165 12.49 -12.75 -0.56
CA GLU A 165 12.67 -12.32 0.82
C GLU A 165 12.92 -13.54 1.71
N ILE A 166 13.90 -13.43 2.57
CA ILE A 166 14.25 -14.44 3.58
C ILE A 166 13.91 -13.89 4.96
N ALA A 167 13.32 -14.73 5.80
CA ALA A 167 13.06 -14.39 7.20
C ALA A 167 14.40 -14.30 7.95
N THR A 168 14.69 -13.16 8.58
CA THR A 168 15.82 -13.06 9.51
C THR A 168 15.46 -13.69 10.86
N GLU A 169 16.46 -13.97 11.69
CA GLU A 169 16.27 -14.47 13.06
C GLU A 169 15.31 -13.59 13.88
N ASP A 170 15.24 -12.29 13.57
CA ASP A 170 14.30 -11.32 14.17
C ASP A 170 12.86 -11.39 13.62
N GLY A 171 12.55 -12.34 12.75
CA GLY A 171 11.24 -12.48 12.10
C GLY A 171 10.90 -11.39 11.07
N LYS A 172 11.89 -10.58 10.65
CA LYS A 172 11.69 -9.53 9.65
C LYS A 172 12.07 -10.04 8.25
N PRO A 173 11.26 -9.75 7.22
CA PRO A 173 11.63 -10.10 5.86
C PRO A 173 12.82 -9.25 5.41
N LYS A 174 13.89 -9.91 4.94
CA LYS A 174 15.08 -9.28 4.37
C LYS A 174 15.19 -9.66 2.90
N ALA A 175 15.34 -8.65 2.05
CA ALA A 175 15.57 -8.83 0.63
C ALA A 175 16.88 -9.62 0.39
N THR A 176 16.82 -10.65 -0.44
CA THR A 176 18.01 -11.37 -0.95
C THR A 176 18.83 -10.50 -1.91
N GLY A 177 18.15 -9.58 -2.60
CA GLY A 177 18.70 -8.76 -3.68
C GLY A 177 18.33 -9.26 -5.07
N TRP A 178 17.74 -10.46 -5.20
CA TRP A 178 17.15 -10.92 -6.46
C TRP A 178 15.85 -10.16 -6.72
N THR A 179 15.69 -9.67 -7.94
CA THR A 179 14.47 -9.02 -8.40
C THR A 179 14.19 -9.43 -9.83
N ALA A 180 12.92 -9.53 -10.23
CA ALA A 180 12.56 -9.61 -11.63
C ALA A 180 11.51 -8.55 -11.97
N LYS A 181 11.63 -7.97 -13.16
CA LYS A 181 10.73 -6.93 -13.68
C LYS A 181 10.08 -7.39 -14.97
N TYR A 182 8.85 -6.95 -15.19
CA TYR A 182 8.12 -7.25 -16.41
C TYR A 182 8.33 -6.12 -17.42
N ILE A 183 9.09 -6.39 -18.49
CA ILE A 183 9.46 -5.42 -19.54
C ILE A 183 9.11 -6.05 -20.89
N ASP A 184 8.37 -5.31 -21.73
CA ASP A 184 8.01 -5.73 -23.10
C ASP A 184 7.40 -7.14 -23.19
N GLY A 185 6.53 -7.48 -22.23
CA GLY A 185 5.84 -8.78 -22.21
C GLY A 185 6.68 -9.93 -21.66
N LYS A 186 7.87 -9.67 -21.11
CA LYS A 186 8.78 -10.70 -20.60
C LYS A 186 9.31 -10.35 -19.21
N TRP A 187 9.49 -11.37 -18.39
CA TRP A 187 10.16 -11.25 -17.10
C TRP A 187 11.69 -11.22 -17.30
N VAL A 188 12.32 -10.16 -16.80
CA VAL A 188 13.78 -9.97 -16.80
C VAL A 188 14.28 -10.03 -15.37
N GLU A 189 15.10 -11.02 -15.07
CA GLU A 189 15.70 -11.21 -13.76
C GLU A 189 17.01 -10.41 -13.60
N ASP A 190 17.15 -9.73 -12.46
CA ASP A 190 18.38 -9.11 -11.99
C ASP A 190 18.91 -9.94 -10.81
N ILE A 191 19.92 -10.75 -11.11
CA ILE A 191 20.55 -11.64 -10.13
C ILE A 191 21.69 -10.85 -9.46
N PRO A 192 21.67 -10.68 -8.13
CA PRO A 192 22.74 -9.99 -7.43
C PRO A 192 24.04 -10.77 -7.62
N LYS A 193 25.04 -10.14 -8.24
CA LYS A 193 26.39 -10.71 -8.33
C LYS A 193 26.89 -11.01 -6.92
N LYS A 194 27.15 -12.29 -6.59
CA LYS A 194 27.72 -12.71 -5.30
C LYS A 194 28.96 -11.87 -5.02
N LYS A 195 28.87 -10.94 -4.07
CA LYS A 195 30.04 -10.18 -3.60
C LYS A 195 30.95 -11.17 -2.88
N ALA A 196 32.14 -11.41 -3.43
CA ALA A 196 33.19 -12.15 -2.74
C ALA A 196 33.37 -11.59 -1.32
N PRO A 197 33.58 -12.46 -0.30
CA PRO A 197 33.65 -12.01 1.08
C PRO A 197 34.79 -10.99 1.24
N LYS A 198 34.43 -9.73 1.52
CA LYS A 198 35.41 -8.72 1.92
C LYS A 198 35.99 -9.16 3.27
N LYS A 199 37.26 -9.60 3.26
CA LYS A 199 38.06 -9.79 4.48
C LYS A 199 37.91 -8.53 5.35
N LYS A 200 37.47 -8.71 6.59
CA LYS A 200 37.36 -7.63 7.58
C LYS A 200 38.75 -6.99 7.72
N ALA A 201 38.89 -5.77 7.22
CA ALA A 201 40.07 -4.95 7.50
C ALA A 201 40.08 -4.62 9.00
N VAL A 202 41.03 -5.20 9.73
CA VAL A 202 41.31 -4.88 11.12
C VAL A 202 41.60 -3.39 11.21
N LYS A 203 40.75 -2.66 11.95
CA LYS A 203 40.96 -1.23 12.25
C LYS A 203 42.24 -1.11 13.09
N LYS A 204 43.33 -0.61 12.51
CA LYS A 204 44.50 -0.14 13.27
C LYS A 204 44.07 1.03 14.15
N ALA A 205 44.29 0.88 15.45
CA ALA A 205 44.10 1.93 16.45
C ALA A 205 45.03 3.12 16.13
N VAL A 206 44.44 4.31 15.99
CA VAL A 206 45.19 5.56 15.88
C VAL A 206 45.49 6.04 17.30
N THR A 207 46.76 5.99 17.67
CA THR A 207 47.31 6.56 18.91
C THR A 207 47.25 8.09 18.85
N LYS A 208 46.64 8.68 19.88
CA LYS A 208 46.60 10.14 20.11
C LYS A 208 48.02 10.66 20.35
N LYS A 209 48.43 11.70 19.62
CA LYS A 209 49.65 12.48 19.89
C LYS A 209 49.25 13.80 20.61
N PRO A 210 49.95 14.25 21.67
CA PRO A 210 49.48 15.35 22.51
C PRO A 210 49.73 16.73 21.90
N ALA A 211 48.87 17.68 22.25
CA ALA A 211 48.93 19.09 21.88
C ALA A 211 50.12 19.81 22.53
N ALA A 212 50.93 20.49 21.73
CA ALA A 212 51.97 21.40 22.20
C ALA A 212 51.49 22.86 22.10
N LYS A 213 51.33 23.50 23.25
CA LYS A 213 51.18 24.95 23.42
C LYS A 213 52.42 25.67 22.91
N LYS A 214 52.26 26.74 22.12
CA LYS A 214 53.28 27.80 22.00
C LYS A 214 52.66 29.17 22.25
N LYS A 215 53.41 29.92 23.06
CA LYS A 215 53.11 31.21 23.69
C LYS A 215 53.10 32.38 22.71
N ALA A 216 52.36 33.41 23.10
CA ALA A 216 52.39 34.76 22.58
C ALA A 216 53.79 35.40 22.64
N LYS A 217 54.06 36.29 21.67
CA LYS A 217 54.96 37.44 21.80
C LYS A 217 54.37 38.63 21.04
N THR A 218 54.59 39.79 21.66
CA THR A 218 54.09 41.14 21.44
C THR A 218 55.01 41.99 20.55
N SER A 219 54.44 43.10 20.08
CA SER A 219 55.03 44.45 19.85
C SER A 219 55.49 44.90 18.46
N ALA A 220 54.99 46.11 18.12
CA ALA A 220 55.51 47.20 17.28
C ALA A 220 55.66 46.92 15.78
N GLU A 221 55.22 47.79 14.87
CA GLU A 221 55.27 49.27 14.82
C GLU A 221 54.02 49.85 14.13
#